data_AF-A0A7X1H617-F1
#
_entry.id   AF-A0A7X1H617-F1
#
_cell.length_a   1.000
_cell.length_b   1.000
_cell.length_c   1.000
_cell.angle_alpha   90.00
_cell.angle_beta   90.00
_cell.angle_gamma   90.00
#
_symmetry.space_group_name_H-M   'P 1'
#
loop_
_entity.id
_entity.type
_entity.pdbx_description
1 polymer ?
#
loop_
_entity_poly.entity_id
_entity_poly.type
_entity_poly.pdbx_seq_one_letter_code
_entity_poly.pdbx_strand_id
1 'polypeptide(L)'
;MDLIEIQYIFKINGLQETVDLQLDAANLEIANKPGGELPAWANLKFDQCPHCPLDTGTHPCCPVAESLVDVVARFDKILSYDEVDLEIITSERKVFQRTTAQRAISSLLGVLFPVSGCPHTAFFKPMVRFHLPMATRQETIFRATGMYLMAQYYLEKQGREVDSELTGLAQIYKNLNIINIHMAERLRSATRTDSSVNAVIILDVFAQALPFVIDDQLEEIRYLFAPYFSDLYQSIIGDIK
;
A
#
# COMPACT_ATOMS: atom_id res chain seq x y z
N MET A 1 18.62 -16.79 -3.41
CA MET A 1 17.29 -16.18 -3.29
C MET A 1 17.50 -14.73 -3.65
N ASP A 2 16.85 -14.28 -4.72
CA ASP A 2 17.01 -12.90 -5.16
C ASP A 2 16.15 -12.02 -4.28
N LEU A 3 16.71 -10.89 -3.84
CA LEU A 3 16.06 -9.96 -2.92
C LEU A 3 15.83 -8.63 -3.63
N ILE A 4 14.68 -8.01 -3.33
CA ILE A 4 14.40 -6.63 -3.67
C ILE A 4 14.61 -5.80 -2.41
N GLU A 5 15.49 -4.82 -2.48
CA GLU A 5 15.83 -3.95 -1.35
C GLU A 5 15.16 -2.58 -1.50
N ILE A 6 14.50 -2.13 -0.43
CA ILE A 6 13.94 -0.79 -0.31
C ILE A 6 14.37 -0.24 1.04
N GLN A 7 15.08 0.88 1.05
CA GLN A 7 15.53 1.54 2.27
C GLN A 7 14.80 2.86 2.45
N TYR A 8 14.24 3.07 3.65
CA TYR A 8 13.66 4.35 4.08
C TYR A 8 14.56 4.96 5.17
N ILE A 9 14.96 6.21 4.97
CA ILE A 9 15.75 6.98 5.92
C ILE A 9 14.94 8.22 6.33
N PHE A 10 14.58 8.30 7.60
CA PHE A 10 13.83 9.39 8.19
C PHE A 10 14.77 10.27 9.01
N LYS A 11 14.91 11.54 8.65
CA LYS A 11 15.66 12.51 9.45
C LYS A 11 14.67 13.46 10.11
N ILE A 12 14.53 13.36 11.44
CA ILE A 12 13.49 14.03 12.24
C ILE A 12 14.13 14.61 13.49
N ASN A 13 14.03 15.93 13.73
CA ASN A 13 14.53 16.57 14.96
C ASN A 13 16.00 16.23 15.32
N GLY A 14 16.86 16.03 14.31
CA GLY A 14 18.27 15.63 14.49
C GLY A 14 18.49 14.13 14.78
N LEU A 15 17.42 13.34 14.92
CA LEU A 15 17.44 11.88 14.92
C LEU A 15 17.41 11.35 13.48
N GLN A 16 18.07 10.23 13.25
CA GLN A 16 17.94 9.46 12.01
C GLN A 16 17.43 8.05 12.32
N GLU A 17 16.30 7.69 11.72
CA GLU A 17 15.76 6.33 11.73
C GLU A 17 15.89 5.71 10.35
N THR A 18 16.34 4.45 10.28
CA THR A 18 16.50 3.72 9.02
C THR A 18 15.72 2.42 9.06
N VAL A 19 14.83 2.23 8.09
CA VAL A 19 14.03 1.01 7.91
C VAL A 19 14.45 0.36 6.60
N ASP A 20 15.10 -0.79 6.72
CA ASP A 20 15.51 -1.61 5.59
C ASP A 20 14.48 -2.70 5.33
N LEU A 21 13.98 -2.77 4.10
CA LEU A 21 13.05 -3.80 3.67
C LEU A 21 13.74 -4.71 2.67
N GLN A 22 13.70 -6.02 2.95
CA GLN A 22 14.13 -7.06 2.03
C GLN A 22 12.92 -7.89 1.66
N LEU A 23 12.57 -7.88 0.38
CA LEU A 23 11.44 -8.64 -0.16
C LEU A 23 11.97 -9.82 -0.97
N ASP A 24 11.37 -11.00 -0.81
CA ASP A 24 11.62 -12.11 -1.71
C ASP A 24 11.15 -11.74 -3.13
N ALA A 25 12.03 -11.83 -4.12
CA ALA A 25 11.71 -11.35 -5.47
C ALA A 25 10.64 -12.18 -6.19
N ALA A 26 10.37 -13.42 -5.75
CA ALA A 26 9.40 -14.32 -6.38
C ALA A 26 7.98 -14.12 -5.86
N ASN A 27 7.82 -13.91 -4.54
CA ASN A 27 6.50 -13.81 -3.91
C ASN A 27 6.20 -12.44 -3.29
N LEU A 28 7.20 -11.55 -3.20
CA LEU A 28 7.12 -10.20 -2.64
C LEU A 28 6.68 -10.18 -1.17
N GLU A 29 6.92 -11.24 -0.41
CA GLU A 29 6.78 -11.24 1.04
C GLU A 29 8.04 -10.67 1.70
N ILE A 30 7.87 -10.06 2.87
CA ILE A 30 9.00 -9.58 3.68
C ILE A 30 9.88 -10.75 4.14
N ALA A 31 11.16 -10.71 3.76
CA ALA A 31 12.15 -11.72 4.09
C ALA A 31 12.80 -11.44 5.46
N ASN A 32 13.02 -10.17 5.79
CA ASN A 32 13.57 -9.75 7.07
C ASN A 32 12.46 -9.42 8.07
N LYS A 33 11.94 -10.47 8.73
CA LYS A 33 10.91 -10.30 9.77
C LYS A 33 11.48 -9.69 11.06
N PRO A 34 10.65 -8.98 11.85
CA PRO A 34 11.03 -8.54 13.19
C PRO A 34 11.46 -9.74 14.04
N GLY A 35 12.55 -9.59 14.78
CA GLY A 35 12.97 -10.56 15.79
C GLY A 35 12.39 -10.20 17.16
N GLY A 36 12.03 -11.21 17.97
CA GLY A 36 11.65 -11.01 19.37
C GLY A 36 10.21 -11.38 19.69
N GLU A 37 9.79 -11.09 20.93
CA GLU A 37 8.41 -11.31 21.37
C GLU A 37 7.50 -10.22 20.80
N LEU A 38 6.43 -10.66 20.12
CA LEU A 38 5.45 -9.76 19.55
C LEU A 38 4.55 -9.19 20.65
N PRO A 39 4.20 -7.89 20.58
CA PRO A 39 3.34 -7.26 21.57
C PRO A 39 1.91 -7.79 21.46
N ALA A 40 1.14 -7.68 22.56
CA ALA A 40 -0.23 -8.20 22.62
C ALA A 40 -1.15 -7.67 21.50
N TRP A 41 -0.95 -6.43 21.06
CA TRP A 41 -1.73 -5.82 19.98
C TRP A 41 -1.44 -6.41 18.59
N ALA A 42 -0.35 -7.17 18.42
CA ALA A 42 -0.06 -7.91 17.18
C ALA A 42 -0.85 -9.22 17.08
N ASN A 43 -1.34 -9.77 18.21
CA ASN A 43 -2.13 -11.00 18.24
C ASN A 43 -3.39 -10.86 17.37
N LEU A 44 -3.68 -11.86 16.52
CA LEU A 44 -4.82 -11.81 15.62
C LEU A 44 -6.13 -11.55 16.38
N LYS A 45 -6.33 -12.17 17.54
CA LYS A 45 -7.53 -12.03 18.38
C LYS A 45 -7.71 -10.66 19.04
N PHE A 46 -6.68 -9.82 19.09
CA PHE A 46 -6.75 -8.52 19.77
C PHE A 46 -7.82 -7.62 19.17
N ASP A 47 -7.84 -7.52 17.84
CA ASP A 47 -8.85 -6.78 17.08
C ASP A 47 -8.93 -7.35 15.65
N GLN A 48 -9.47 -8.56 15.54
CA GLN A 48 -9.56 -9.29 14.27
C GLN A 48 -10.58 -8.61 13.35
N CYS A 49 -10.20 -8.32 12.10
CA CYS A 49 -11.14 -7.75 11.15
C CYS A 49 -12.32 -8.71 10.92
N PRO A 50 -13.56 -8.21 10.75
CA PRO A 50 -14.76 -9.04 10.61
C PRO A 50 -14.76 -9.91 9.34
N HIS A 51 -14.00 -9.50 8.31
CA HIS A 51 -13.80 -10.23 7.05
C HIS A 51 -12.46 -10.96 6.99
N CYS A 52 -11.75 -11.13 8.11
CA CYS A 52 -10.45 -11.78 8.14
C CYS A 52 -10.57 -13.26 7.77
N PRO A 53 -9.86 -13.75 6.74
CA PRO A 53 -9.91 -15.16 6.33
C PRO A 53 -8.97 -16.06 7.15
N LEU A 54 -8.14 -15.47 8.03
CA LEU A 54 -7.13 -16.21 8.79
C LEU A 54 -7.74 -16.78 10.07
N ASP A 55 -7.38 -18.03 10.36
CA ASP A 55 -7.77 -18.72 11.58
C ASP A 55 -6.72 -18.50 12.69
N THR A 56 -7.19 -18.23 13.91
CA THR A 56 -6.32 -17.91 15.05
C THR A 56 -5.51 -19.10 15.58
N GLY A 57 -5.90 -20.33 15.25
CA GLY A 57 -5.13 -21.53 15.59
C GLY A 57 -3.93 -21.75 14.66
N THR A 58 -4.01 -21.27 13.42
CA THR A 58 -2.93 -21.37 12.43
C THR A 58 -2.13 -20.07 12.26
N HIS A 59 -2.77 -18.93 12.50
CA HIS A 59 -2.21 -17.59 12.40
C HIS A 59 -2.45 -16.85 13.73
N PRO A 60 -1.56 -17.04 14.72
CA PRO A 60 -1.74 -16.43 16.04
C PRO A 60 -1.58 -14.90 16.01
N CYS A 61 -0.89 -14.34 15.01
CA CYS A 61 -0.69 -12.90 14.84
C CYS A 61 -1.33 -12.40 13.54
N CYS A 62 -1.78 -11.15 13.56
CA CYS A 62 -2.21 -10.46 12.35
C CYS A 62 -0.96 -10.09 11.54
N PRO A 63 -0.84 -10.52 10.26
CA PRO A 63 0.38 -10.27 9.50
C PRO A 63 0.69 -8.78 9.30
N VAL A 64 -0.36 -7.95 9.09
CA VAL A 64 -0.19 -6.48 9.05
C VAL A 64 0.28 -5.95 10.39
N ALA A 65 -0.31 -6.38 11.50
CA ALA A 65 0.08 -5.87 12.81
C ALA A 65 1.54 -6.25 13.14
N GLU A 66 1.96 -7.47 12.82
CA GLU A 66 3.33 -7.95 12.95
C GLU A 66 4.32 -7.06 12.18
N SER A 67 4.02 -6.70 10.93
CA SER A 67 4.91 -5.86 10.12
C SER A 67 5.05 -4.42 10.63
N LEU A 68 4.16 -3.98 11.53
CA LEU A 68 4.20 -2.63 12.12
C LEU A 68 4.88 -2.57 13.47
N VAL A 69 5.22 -3.69 14.10
CA VAL A 69 5.77 -3.70 15.48
C VAL A 69 7.01 -2.81 15.60
N ASP A 70 7.97 -2.99 14.69
CA ASP A 70 9.21 -2.20 14.69
C ASP A 70 8.96 -0.74 14.34
N VAL A 71 8.01 -0.46 13.44
CA VAL A 71 7.64 0.91 13.06
C VAL A 71 7.09 1.63 14.27
N VAL A 72 6.12 1.04 14.97
CA VAL A 72 5.51 1.63 16.17
C VAL A 72 6.57 1.90 17.24
N ALA A 73 7.48 0.94 17.49
CA ALA A 73 8.54 1.10 18.49
C ALA A 73 9.50 2.27 18.15
N ARG A 74 9.88 2.42 16.88
CA ARG A 74 10.81 3.48 16.42
C ARG A 74 10.19 4.87 16.46
N PHE A 75 8.90 4.98 16.16
CA PHE A 75 8.21 6.26 16.02
C PHE A 75 7.32 6.64 17.22
N ASP A 76 7.34 5.87 18.32
CA ASP A 76 6.48 6.09 19.51
C ASP A 76 6.62 7.48 20.16
N LYS A 77 7.74 8.18 19.94
CA LYS A 77 8.00 9.53 20.47
C LYS A 77 7.89 10.64 19.44
N ILE A 78 7.56 10.31 18.19
CA ILE A 78 7.48 11.26 17.07
C ILE A 78 6.03 11.71 16.91
N LEU A 79 5.81 13.02 16.84
CA LEU A 79 4.48 13.60 16.62
C LEU A 79 4.14 13.57 15.14
N SER A 80 2.86 13.39 14.82
CA SER A 80 2.39 13.26 13.43
C SER A 80 2.84 14.39 12.50
N TYR A 81 2.84 15.60 13.01
CA TYR A 81 3.13 16.83 12.26
C TYR A 81 4.61 17.23 12.29
N ASP A 82 5.48 16.47 12.96
CA ASP A 82 6.92 16.74 12.94
C ASP A 82 7.43 16.73 11.50
N GLU A 83 8.27 17.73 11.18
CA GLU A 83 8.90 17.81 9.86
C GLU A 83 9.97 16.73 9.71
N VAL A 84 9.97 16.07 8.56
CA VAL A 84 10.86 14.97 8.22
C VAL A 84 11.50 15.25 6.87
N ASP A 85 12.82 15.13 6.83
CA ASP A 85 13.53 14.96 5.57
C ASP A 85 13.64 13.45 5.28
N LEU A 86 12.81 13.00 4.34
CA LEU A 86 12.67 11.59 3.97
C LEU A 86 13.53 11.29 2.74
N GLU A 87 14.33 10.22 2.83
CA GLU A 87 15.06 9.63 1.72
C GLU A 87 14.62 8.18 1.54
N ILE A 88 14.29 7.79 0.30
CA ILE A 88 13.85 6.44 -0.06
C ILE A 88 14.70 5.95 -1.21
N ILE A 89 15.33 4.79 -1.02
CA ILE A 89 16.28 4.21 -1.96
C ILE A 89 15.74 2.87 -2.42
N THR A 90 15.58 2.71 -3.74
CA THR A 90 15.39 1.43 -4.42
C THR A 90 16.54 1.20 -5.40
N SER A 91 16.59 0.03 -6.04
CA SER A 91 17.59 -0.22 -7.08
C SER A 91 17.50 0.72 -8.28
N GLU A 92 16.29 1.21 -8.58
CA GLU A 92 15.98 2.02 -9.76
C GLU A 92 16.06 3.53 -9.51
N ARG A 93 15.91 4.00 -8.26
CA ARG A 93 15.80 5.44 -7.95
C ARG A 93 16.07 5.77 -6.49
N LYS A 94 16.44 7.04 -6.27
CA LYS A 94 16.41 7.70 -4.96
C LYS A 94 15.38 8.83 -4.96
N VAL A 95 14.55 8.88 -3.94
CA VAL A 95 13.52 9.91 -3.76
C VAL A 95 13.82 10.67 -2.48
N PHE A 96 13.84 12.00 -2.56
CA PHE A 96 14.04 12.90 -1.42
C PHE A 96 12.83 13.80 -1.29
N GLN A 97 12.26 13.90 -0.09
CA GLN A 97 11.08 14.71 0.15
C GLN A 97 11.09 15.28 1.56
N ARG A 98 10.94 16.61 1.70
CA ARG A 98 10.56 17.23 2.97
C ARG A 98 9.05 17.12 3.15
N THR A 99 8.61 16.53 4.26
CA THR A 99 7.19 16.27 4.55
C THR A 99 6.95 16.14 6.06
N THR A 100 5.79 15.64 6.47
CA THR A 100 5.47 15.35 7.87
C THR A 100 5.66 13.88 8.21
N ALA A 101 5.89 13.57 9.49
CA ALA A 101 6.10 12.20 9.95
C ALA A 101 4.96 11.26 9.56
N GLN A 102 3.70 11.67 9.74
CA GLN A 102 2.54 10.88 9.34
C GLN A 102 2.53 10.54 7.84
N ARG A 103 2.95 11.47 6.96
CA ARG A 103 2.98 11.23 5.51
C ARG A 103 4.15 10.32 5.12
N ALA A 104 5.30 10.52 5.75
CA ALA A 104 6.47 9.69 5.54
C ALA A 104 6.22 8.23 5.99
N ILE A 105 5.65 8.05 7.19
CA ILE A 105 5.29 6.74 7.73
C ILE A 105 4.19 6.12 6.86
N SER A 106 3.18 6.87 6.43
CA SER A 106 2.12 6.37 5.52
C SER A 106 2.69 5.79 4.21
N SER A 107 3.71 6.44 3.64
CA SER A 107 4.43 5.95 2.45
C SER A 107 5.16 4.62 2.70
N LEU A 108 5.72 4.41 3.91
CA LEU A 108 6.29 3.12 4.33
C LEU A 108 5.20 2.06 4.52
N LEU A 109 4.08 2.43 5.17
CA LEU A 109 2.96 1.52 5.41
C LEU A 109 2.35 0.99 4.09
N GLY A 110 2.30 1.83 3.06
CA GLY A 110 1.86 1.44 1.72
C GLY A 110 2.71 0.33 1.07
N VAL A 111 3.93 0.09 1.57
CA VAL A 111 4.78 -1.04 1.20
C VAL A 111 4.62 -2.20 2.16
N LEU A 112 4.60 -1.95 3.47
CA LEU A 112 4.53 -2.99 4.50
C LEU A 112 3.21 -3.77 4.47
N PHE A 113 2.09 -3.12 4.15
CA PHE A 113 0.79 -3.78 4.14
C PHE A 113 0.72 -4.87 3.06
N PRO A 114 1.03 -4.62 1.77
CA PRO A 114 0.93 -5.64 0.73
C PRO A 114 1.91 -6.81 0.85
N VAL A 115 3.05 -6.59 1.53
CA VAL A 115 4.12 -7.60 1.70
C VAL A 115 4.09 -8.28 3.07
N SER A 116 3.05 -8.03 3.86
CA SER A 116 2.90 -8.56 5.22
C SER A 116 2.48 -10.02 5.28
N GLY A 117 1.91 -10.57 4.20
CA GLY A 117 1.24 -11.87 4.18
C GLY A 117 -0.28 -11.81 4.46
N CYS A 118 -0.88 -10.63 4.61
CA CYS A 118 -2.34 -10.51 4.72
C CYS A 118 -3.02 -10.75 3.34
N PRO A 119 -3.98 -11.69 3.23
CA PRO A 119 -4.60 -12.02 1.94
C PRO A 119 -5.31 -10.84 1.25
N HIS A 120 -5.89 -9.94 2.04
CA HIS A 120 -6.63 -8.79 1.50
C HIS A 120 -5.74 -7.66 0.98
N THR A 121 -4.49 -7.54 1.45
CA THR A 121 -3.54 -6.52 0.98
C THR A 121 -2.63 -7.03 -0.14
N ALA A 122 -2.57 -8.35 -0.35
CA ALA A 122 -1.71 -8.98 -1.35
C ALA A 122 -1.97 -8.53 -2.80
N PHE A 123 -3.18 -8.06 -3.12
CA PHE A 123 -3.53 -7.53 -4.45
C PHE A 123 -2.68 -6.32 -4.87
N PHE A 124 -2.07 -5.63 -3.91
CA PHE A 124 -1.24 -4.45 -4.14
C PHE A 124 0.26 -4.76 -4.31
N LYS A 125 0.66 -6.04 -4.28
CA LYS A 125 2.04 -6.46 -4.51
C LYS A 125 2.66 -5.90 -5.81
N PRO A 126 1.94 -5.82 -6.95
CA PRO A 126 2.50 -5.17 -8.15
C PRO A 126 2.85 -3.69 -7.93
N MET A 127 2.07 -2.98 -7.11
CA MET A 127 2.38 -1.59 -6.76
C MET A 127 3.64 -1.49 -5.90
N VAL A 128 3.98 -2.51 -5.11
CA VAL A 128 5.25 -2.58 -4.37
C VAL A 128 6.41 -2.94 -5.27
N ARG A 129 6.25 -3.91 -6.20
CA ARG A 129 7.32 -4.26 -7.15
C ARG A 129 7.73 -3.05 -8.00
N PHE A 130 6.76 -2.23 -8.38
CA PHE A 130 6.97 -0.99 -9.12
C PHE A 130 6.74 0.23 -8.22
N HIS A 131 7.27 0.19 -7.00
CA HIS A 131 7.02 1.21 -5.99
C HIS A 131 7.30 2.62 -6.51
N LEU A 132 6.32 3.50 -6.31
CA LEU A 132 6.44 4.93 -6.51
C LEU A 132 6.19 5.56 -5.14
N PRO A 133 7.27 5.87 -4.40
CA PRO A 133 7.15 6.48 -3.10
C PRO A 133 6.52 7.87 -3.19
N MET A 134 5.76 8.27 -2.17
CA MET A 134 5.14 9.60 -2.07
C MET A 134 4.21 9.94 -3.26
N ALA A 135 3.59 8.94 -3.88
CA ALA A 135 2.69 9.12 -5.00
C ALA A 135 1.55 10.10 -4.68
N THR A 136 1.24 10.96 -5.64
CA THR A 136 0.07 11.82 -5.64
C THR A 136 -1.22 11.00 -5.79
N ARG A 137 -2.37 11.66 -5.59
CA ARG A 137 -3.68 11.05 -5.79
C ARG A 137 -3.85 10.53 -7.23
N GLN A 138 -3.55 11.36 -8.23
CA GLN A 138 -3.70 10.98 -9.64
C GLN A 138 -2.77 9.81 -10.02
N GLU A 139 -1.51 9.82 -9.56
CA GLU A 139 -0.58 8.70 -9.77
C GLU A 139 -1.09 7.42 -9.12
N THR A 140 -1.63 7.50 -7.90
CA THR A 140 -2.19 6.34 -7.20
C THR A 140 -3.36 5.74 -7.96
N ILE A 141 -4.25 6.59 -8.48
CA ILE A 141 -5.43 6.14 -9.25
C ILE A 141 -5.01 5.52 -10.57
N PHE A 142 -4.17 6.19 -11.35
CA PHE A 142 -3.64 5.67 -12.60
C PHE A 142 -2.95 4.30 -12.41
N ARG A 143 -2.15 4.16 -11.34
CA ARG A 143 -1.46 2.90 -11.04
C ARG A 143 -2.41 1.81 -10.56
N ALA A 144 -3.38 2.14 -9.71
CA ALA A 144 -4.33 1.16 -9.18
C ALA A 144 -5.26 0.62 -10.27
N THR A 145 -5.82 1.50 -11.10
CA THR A 145 -6.70 1.11 -12.21
C THR A 145 -5.92 0.40 -13.30
N GLY A 146 -4.74 0.92 -13.68
CA GLY A 146 -3.86 0.27 -14.64
C GLY A 146 -3.44 -1.14 -14.20
N MET A 147 -3.01 -1.30 -12.94
CA MET A 147 -2.69 -2.60 -12.36
C MET A 147 -3.89 -3.56 -12.43
N TYR A 148 -5.08 -3.09 -12.04
CA TYR A 148 -6.28 -3.92 -12.04
C TYR A 148 -6.68 -4.35 -13.45
N LEU A 149 -6.66 -3.44 -14.43
CA LEU A 149 -6.93 -3.75 -15.83
C LEU A 149 -5.91 -4.73 -16.42
N MET A 150 -4.64 -4.66 -16.03
CA MET A 150 -3.67 -5.70 -16.39
C MET A 150 -4.03 -7.06 -15.78
N ALA A 151 -4.53 -7.09 -14.54
CA ALA A 151 -5.01 -8.35 -13.94
C ALA A 151 -6.21 -8.90 -14.73
N GLN A 152 -7.15 -8.04 -15.14
CA GLN A 152 -8.27 -8.43 -16.00
C GLN A 152 -7.82 -9.00 -17.34
N TYR A 153 -6.82 -8.39 -17.97
CA TYR A 153 -6.20 -8.91 -19.21
C TYR A 153 -5.68 -10.35 -19.03
N TYR A 154 -4.99 -10.64 -17.92
CA TYR A 154 -4.52 -12.01 -17.66
C TYR A 154 -5.65 -12.99 -17.37
N LEU A 155 -6.73 -12.54 -16.71
CA LEU A 155 -7.93 -13.35 -16.48
C LEU A 155 -8.63 -13.69 -17.81
N GLU A 156 -8.72 -12.72 -18.73
CA GLU A 156 -9.26 -12.93 -20.08
C GLU A 156 -8.46 -14.01 -20.83
N LYS A 157 -7.12 -13.94 -20.80
CA LYS A 157 -6.25 -14.94 -21.40
C LYS A 157 -6.39 -16.33 -20.80
N GLN A 158 -6.95 -16.44 -19.60
CA GLN A 158 -7.29 -17.70 -18.93
C GLN A 158 -8.75 -18.13 -19.19
N GLY A 159 -9.49 -17.42 -20.05
CA GLY A 159 -10.89 -17.72 -20.35
C GLY A 159 -11.87 -17.33 -19.24
N ARG A 160 -11.47 -16.43 -18.32
CA ARG A 160 -12.35 -15.90 -17.29
C ARG A 160 -13.05 -14.62 -17.75
N GLU A 161 -14.18 -14.35 -17.13
CA GLU A 161 -14.93 -13.11 -17.33
C GLU A 161 -14.12 -11.90 -16.83
N VAL A 162 -14.16 -10.82 -17.61
CA VAL A 162 -13.43 -9.57 -17.36
C VAL A 162 -14.36 -8.57 -16.69
N ASP A 163 -13.90 -7.97 -15.60
CA ASP A 163 -14.57 -6.85 -14.93
C ASP A 163 -14.13 -5.51 -15.55
N SER A 164 -14.84 -5.06 -16.59
CA SER A 164 -14.62 -3.76 -17.24
C SER A 164 -15.01 -2.57 -16.36
N GLU A 165 -15.95 -2.78 -15.45
CA GLU A 165 -16.57 -1.74 -14.62
C GLU A 165 -15.79 -1.49 -13.31
N LEU A 166 -14.63 -2.13 -13.12
CA LEU A 166 -13.77 -1.98 -11.94
C LEU A 166 -14.46 -2.30 -10.60
N THR A 167 -15.55 -3.08 -10.63
CA THR A 167 -16.35 -3.41 -9.45
C THR A 167 -15.55 -4.20 -8.41
N GLY A 168 -14.68 -5.11 -8.86
CA GLY A 168 -13.80 -5.86 -7.98
C GLY A 168 -12.68 -4.98 -7.41
N LEU A 169 -12.20 -3.97 -8.15
CA LEU A 169 -11.24 -3.00 -7.61
C LEU A 169 -11.88 -2.19 -6.47
N ALA A 170 -13.10 -1.70 -6.67
CA ALA A 170 -13.86 -1.02 -5.64
C ALA A 170 -14.05 -1.91 -4.40
N GLN A 171 -14.32 -3.21 -4.59
CA GLN A 171 -14.45 -4.16 -3.48
C GLN A 171 -13.12 -4.41 -2.74
N ILE A 172 -11.99 -4.49 -3.45
CA ILE A 172 -10.66 -4.62 -2.84
C ILE A 172 -10.38 -3.42 -1.93
N TYR A 173 -10.68 -2.20 -2.38
CA TYR A 173 -10.49 -1.00 -1.55
C TYR A 173 -11.46 -0.89 -0.37
N LYS A 174 -12.72 -1.35 -0.52
CA LYS A 174 -13.64 -1.51 0.62
C LYS A 174 -13.09 -2.47 1.67
N ASN A 175 -12.50 -3.59 1.25
CA ASN A 175 -11.87 -4.54 2.16
C ASN A 175 -10.63 -3.92 2.84
N LEU A 176 -9.85 -3.13 2.11
CA LEU A 176 -8.69 -2.41 2.66
C LEU A 176 -9.12 -1.37 3.72
N ASN A 177 -10.21 -0.64 3.49
CA ASN A 177 -10.75 0.32 4.47
C ASN A 177 -11.07 -0.36 5.82
N ILE A 178 -11.71 -1.54 5.80
CA ILE A 178 -11.97 -2.30 7.03
C ILE A 178 -10.65 -2.65 7.75
N ILE A 179 -9.61 -3.05 7.01
CA ILE A 179 -8.30 -3.36 7.60
C ILE A 179 -7.68 -2.12 8.25
N ASN A 180 -7.72 -0.98 7.57
CA ASN A 180 -7.17 0.26 8.09
C ASN A 180 -7.88 0.71 9.37
N ILE A 181 -9.21 0.58 9.44
CA ILE A 181 -10.00 0.90 10.65
C ILE A 181 -9.52 0.06 11.85
N HIS A 182 -9.49 -1.26 11.70
CA HIS A 182 -9.05 -2.16 12.78
C HIS A 182 -7.55 -1.99 13.10
N MET A 183 -6.73 -1.61 12.12
CA MET A 183 -5.33 -1.29 12.40
C MET A 183 -5.18 0.01 13.18
N ALA A 184 -5.96 1.03 12.87
CA ALA A 184 -5.97 2.26 13.64
C ALA A 184 -6.38 2.00 15.10
N GLU A 185 -7.36 1.14 15.35
CA GLU A 185 -7.77 0.77 16.73
C GLU A 185 -6.69 0.00 17.50
N ARG A 186 -5.99 -0.94 16.84
CA ARG A 186 -4.80 -1.59 17.42
C ARG A 186 -3.72 -0.58 17.80
N LEU A 187 -3.40 0.33 16.88
CA LEU A 187 -2.34 1.31 17.07
C LEU A 187 -2.68 2.31 18.18
N ARG A 188 -3.94 2.76 18.30
CA ARG A 188 -4.39 3.59 19.42
C ARG A 188 -4.19 2.93 20.78
N SER A 189 -4.27 1.60 20.83
CA SER A 189 -4.02 0.82 22.05
C SER A 189 -2.53 0.57 22.31
N ALA A 190 -1.66 0.83 21.31
CA ALA A 190 -0.26 0.43 21.32
C ALA A 190 0.73 1.59 21.56
N THR A 191 0.40 2.81 21.15
CA THR A 191 1.31 3.97 21.20
C THR A 191 0.73 5.13 22.00
N ARG A 192 1.62 5.97 22.56
CA ARG A 192 1.26 7.22 23.23
C ARG A 192 1.15 8.41 22.27
N THR A 193 1.72 8.31 21.08
CA THR A 193 1.68 9.35 20.05
C THR A 193 0.76 8.94 18.90
N ASP A 194 0.41 9.90 18.06
CA ASP A 194 -0.59 9.72 17.01
C ASP A 194 0.03 9.48 15.62
N SER A 195 1.35 9.51 15.47
CA SER A 195 2.04 9.44 14.17
C SER A 195 1.72 8.18 13.37
N SER A 196 1.80 7.02 14.01
CA SER A 196 1.48 5.73 13.38
C SER A 196 -0.03 5.58 13.11
N VAL A 197 -0.88 6.10 14.00
CA VAL A 197 -2.34 6.09 13.83
C VAL A 197 -2.75 6.97 12.65
N ASN A 198 -2.25 8.20 12.59
CA ASN A 198 -2.53 9.16 11.53
C ASN A 198 -1.93 8.71 10.19
N ALA A 199 -0.81 8.00 10.19
CA ALA A 199 -0.27 7.38 8.98
C ALA A 199 -1.23 6.34 8.36
N VAL A 200 -1.89 5.52 9.19
CA VAL A 200 -2.94 4.60 8.73
C VAL A 200 -4.18 5.37 8.28
N ILE A 201 -4.59 6.41 8.99
CA ILE A 201 -5.71 7.27 8.58
C ILE A 201 -5.46 7.90 7.20
N ILE A 202 -4.22 8.33 6.90
CA ILE A 202 -3.87 8.86 5.57
C ILE A 202 -4.05 7.80 4.47
N LEU A 203 -3.64 6.55 4.73
CA LEU A 203 -3.91 5.44 3.80
C LEU A 203 -5.42 5.21 3.65
N ASP A 204 -6.16 5.35 4.75
CA ASP A 204 -7.58 5.08 4.79
C ASP A 204 -8.42 6.08 4.02
N VAL A 205 -8.04 7.37 4.02
CA VAL A 205 -8.72 8.41 3.22
C VAL A 205 -8.86 7.98 1.76
N PHE A 206 -7.81 7.37 1.20
CA PHE A 206 -7.85 6.88 -0.18
C PHE A 206 -8.70 5.62 -0.31
N ALA A 207 -8.56 4.66 0.61
CA ALA A 207 -9.32 3.41 0.58
C ALA A 207 -10.83 3.61 0.75
N GLN A 208 -11.22 4.61 1.55
CA GLN A 208 -12.61 5.01 1.76
C GLN A 208 -13.18 5.73 0.53
N ALA A 209 -12.43 6.64 -0.08
CA ALA A 209 -12.94 7.47 -1.17
C ALA A 209 -13.05 6.70 -2.49
N LEU A 210 -12.01 5.94 -2.87
CA LEU A 210 -11.89 5.36 -4.20
C LEU A 210 -13.12 4.57 -4.67
N PRO A 211 -13.76 3.70 -3.86
CA PRO A 211 -14.91 2.91 -4.30
C PRO A 211 -16.12 3.74 -4.77
N PHE A 212 -16.17 5.03 -4.45
CA PHE A 212 -17.27 5.93 -4.80
C PHE A 212 -16.91 6.94 -5.89
N VAL A 213 -15.62 7.22 -6.09
CA VAL A 213 -15.16 8.30 -6.97
C VAL A 213 -14.28 7.81 -8.12
N ILE A 214 -14.16 6.49 -8.32
CA ILE A 214 -13.25 5.93 -9.31
C ILE A 214 -13.51 6.46 -10.72
N ASP A 215 -14.77 6.53 -11.14
CA ASP A 215 -15.17 7.04 -12.45
C ASP A 215 -14.86 8.53 -12.60
N ASP A 216 -15.22 9.33 -11.59
CA ASP A 216 -14.94 10.77 -11.56
C ASP A 216 -13.43 11.06 -11.65
N GLN A 217 -12.62 10.27 -10.94
CA GLN A 217 -11.16 10.43 -10.94
C GLN A 217 -10.53 9.93 -12.24
N LEU A 218 -11.10 8.93 -12.91
CA LEU A 218 -10.67 8.52 -14.25
C LEU A 218 -11.00 9.58 -15.29
N GLU A 219 -12.13 10.28 -15.14
CA GLU A 219 -12.48 11.40 -16.00
C GLU A 219 -11.47 12.57 -15.83
N GLU A 220 -10.97 12.83 -14.62
CA GLU A 220 -9.90 13.83 -14.38
C GLU A 220 -8.65 13.60 -15.23
N ILE A 221 -8.32 12.35 -15.58
CA ILE A 221 -7.13 11.99 -16.36
C ILE A 221 -7.44 11.60 -17.80
N ARG A 222 -8.72 11.58 -18.20
CA ARG A 222 -9.16 11.16 -19.55
C ARG A 222 -8.47 11.96 -20.66
N TYR A 223 -8.20 13.24 -20.42
CA TYR A 223 -7.54 14.11 -21.39
C TYR A 223 -6.17 13.60 -21.82
N LEU A 224 -5.46 12.83 -20.97
CA LEU A 224 -4.16 12.22 -21.30
C LEU A 224 -4.27 11.16 -22.40
N PHE A 225 -5.47 10.61 -22.61
CA PHE A 225 -5.75 9.57 -23.60
C PHE A 225 -6.32 10.11 -24.92
N ALA A 226 -6.39 11.43 -25.08
CA ALA A 226 -6.90 12.06 -26.30
C ALA A 226 -6.30 11.50 -27.62
N PRO A 227 -5.00 11.14 -27.71
CA PRO A 227 -4.46 10.51 -28.92
C PRO A 227 -5.15 9.20 -29.33
N TYR A 228 -5.62 8.39 -28.38
CA TYR A 228 -6.35 7.14 -28.66
C TYR A 228 -7.76 7.38 -29.19
N PHE A 229 -8.31 8.58 -29.01
CA PHE A 229 -9.63 8.97 -29.53
C PHE A 229 -9.55 9.63 -30.92
N SER A 230 -8.34 9.77 -31.48
CA SER A 230 -8.12 10.44 -32.76
C SER A 230 -8.37 9.53 -33.97
N ASP A 231 -8.68 10.15 -35.11
CA ASP A 231 -8.81 9.45 -36.40
C ASP A 231 -7.52 8.72 -36.79
N LEU A 232 -6.36 9.24 -36.39
CA LEU A 232 -5.06 8.59 -36.61
C LEU A 232 -5.01 7.23 -35.94
N TYR A 233 -5.45 7.13 -34.67
CA TYR A 233 -5.46 5.84 -33.97
C TYR A 233 -6.43 4.85 -34.64
N GLN A 234 -7.61 5.33 -35.08
CA GLN A 234 -8.56 4.50 -35.82
C GLN A 234 -7.97 3.97 -37.14
N SER A 235 -7.21 4.79 -37.87
CA SER A 235 -6.48 4.35 -39.06
C SER A 235 -5.46 3.26 -38.73
N ILE A 236 -4.67 3.43 -37.66
CA ILE A 236 -3.64 2.45 -37.25
C ILE A 236 -4.26 1.08 -36.95
N ILE A 237 -5.38 1.04 -36.22
CA ILE A 237 -6.02 -0.24 -35.84
C ILE A 237 -6.89 -0.83 -36.95
N GLY A 238 -7.39 0.01 -37.88
CA GLY A 238 -8.17 -0.43 -39.03
C GLY A 238 -7.35 -1.31 -39.98
N ASP A 239 -6.06 -1.04 -40.10
CA ASP A 239 -5.11 -1.81 -40.92
C ASP A 239 -4.73 -3.19 -40.32
N ILE A 240 -5.16 -3.48 -39.09
CA ILE A 240 -4.83 -4.73 -38.37
C ILE A 240 -5.95 -5.79 -38.52
N LYS A 241 -7.14 -5.40 -38.98
CA LYS A 241 -8.26 -6.31 -39.24
C LYS A 241 -8.18 -6.94 -40.62
#